data_AF-A0A803PUA8-F1
#
_entry.id   AF-A0A803PUA8-F1
#
_cell.length_a   1.000
_cell.length_b   1.000
_cell.length_c   1.000
_cell.angle_alpha   90.00
_cell.angle_beta   90.00
_cell.angle_gamma   90.00
#
_symmetry.space_group_name_H-M   'P 1'
#
loop_
_entity.id
_entity.type
_entity.pdbx_description
1 polymer ?
#
loop_
_entity_poly.entity_id
_entity_poly.type
_entity_poly.pdbx_seq_one_letter_code
_entity_poly.pdbx_strand_id
1 'polypeptide(L)'
;MDEQAAWSGQNAEALFLNEGTYDHTPGILSLFPKWKCGKKPFKYFRMWKSHPEYDSKAAAVWQQQVNSTSMYQVVHKLKALKPVLREINQKGFFDLQAASIQAKHVLDEVQSKLHKDPLNEVLQEQELAARNSFISVQQHSLFFTPESQD
;
A
#
# COMPACT_ATOMS: atom_id res chain seq x y z
N MET A 1 21.20 -13.67 3.20
CA MET A 1 20.39 -13.88 4.42
C MET A 1 20.99 -12.92 5.43
N ASP A 2 20.66 -11.64 5.30
CA ASP A 2 21.31 -10.58 6.08
C ASP A 2 20.43 -10.21 7.26
N GLU A 3 21.03 -10.32 8.44
CA GLU A 3 20.49 -10.01 9.75
C GLU A 3 20.38 -8.48 9.88
N GLN A 4 19.19 -7.91 9.60
CA GLN A 4 18.88 -6.55 10.02
C GLN A 4 18.98 -6.50 11.56
N ALA A 5 19.62 -5.46 12.09
CA ALA A 5 19.82 -5.27 13.53
C ALA A 5 18.46 -5.17 14.25
N ALA A 6 17.95 -6.31 14.68
CA ALA A 6 16.67 -6.45 15.34
C ALA A 6 16.90 -6.63 16.84
N TRP A 7 16.53 -5.63 17.64
CA TRP A 7 16.44 -5.83 19.09
C TRP A 7 15.08 -6.46 19.39
N SER A 8 15.08 -7.66 19.99
CA SER A 8 13.87 -8.41 20.34
C SER A 8 13.79 -8.61 21.85
N GLY A 9 12.89 -7.88 22.50
CA GLY A 9 12.44 -8.12 23.88
C GLY A 9 11.09 -8.85 23.92
N GLN A 10 10.71 -9.40 25.08
CA GLN A 10 9.48 -10.22 25.25
C GLN A 10 8.18 -9.56 24.74
N ASN A 11 8.14 -8.22 24.63
CA ASN A 11 6.99 -7.44 24.15
C ASN A 11 7.36 -6.30 23.19
N ALA A 12 8.59 -6.25 22.67
CA ALA A 12 9.02 -5.14 21.83
C ALA A 12 10.04 -5.62 20.79
N GLU A 13 9.85 -5.22 19.53
CA GLU A 13 10.77 -5.45 18.43
C GLU A 13 11.09 -4.12 17.75
N ALA A 14 12.36 -3.92 17.37
CA ALA A 14 12.78 -2.79 16.55
C ALA A 14 13.31 -3.31 15.20
N LEU A 15 12.86 -2.70 14.10
CA LEU A 15 13.30 -3.02 12.74
C LEU A 15 13.75 -1.73 12.04
N PHE A 16 14.98 -1.72 11.55
CA PHE A 16 15.51 -0.60 10.75
C PHE A 16 15.33 -0.92 9.28
N LEU A 17 14.63 -0.04 8.56
CA LEU A 17 14.39 -0.16 7.13
C LEU A 17 15.42 0.64 6.33
N ASN A 18 15.60 0.29 5.06
CA ASN A 18 16.42 1.10 4.16
C ASN A 18 15.84 2.52 4.01
N GLU A 19 16.72 3.46 3.67
CA GLU A 19 16.43 4.89 3.58
C GLU A 19 15.27 5.20 2.62
N GLY A 20 15.10 4.42 1.56
CA GLY A 20 14.07 4.65 0.56
C GLY A 20 14.23 6.03 -0.06
N THR A 21 13.25 6.91 0.16
CA THR A 21 13.27 8.31 -0.29
C THR A 21 13.61 9.31 0.83
N TYR A 22 13.83 8.83 2.05
CA TYR A 22 14.20 9.66 3.19
C TYR A 22 15.70 9.95 3.19
N ASP A 23 16.10 10.98 3.93
CA ASP A 23 17.50 11.32 4.24
C ASP A 23 18.03 10.57 5.47
N HIS A 24 17.23 9.66 6.03
CA HIS A 24 17.53 8.85 7.20
C HIS A 24 16.92 7.45 7.10
N THR A 25 17.51 6.50 7.81
CA THR A 25 17.05 5.11 7.95
C THR A 25 15.89 5.04 8.94
N PRO A 26 14.63 4.82 8.53
CA PRO A 26 13.51 4.80 9.46
C PRO A 26 13.52 3.54 10.32
N GLY A 27 13.26 3.71 11.62
CA GLY A 27 13.09 2.63 12.58
C GLY A 27 11.62 2.37 12.89
N ILE A 28 11.17 1.12 12.76
CA ILE A 28 9.86 0.66 13.22
C ILE A 28 10.01 0.03 14.59
N LEU A 29 9.33 0.57 15.59
CA LEU A 29 9.20 -0.03 16.92
C LEU A 29 7.82 -0.67 17.05
N SER A 30 7.74 -2.00 17.01
CA SER A 30 6.48 -2.71 17.30
C SER A 30 6.45 -3.07 18.79
N LEU A 31 5.44 -2.54 19.50
CA LEU A 31 5.14 -2.89 20.88
C LEU A 31 3.97 -3.88 20.88
N PHE A 32 4.09 -4.95 21.68
CA PHE A 32 3.11 -6.03 21.78
C PHE A 32 2.78 -6.69 20.43
N PRO A 33 3.75 -7.32 19.74
CA PRO A 33 3.55 -7.92 18.41
C PRO A 33 2.46 -9.03 18.39
N LYS A 34 2.11 -9.59 19.55
CA LYS A 34 1.03 -10.58 19.72
C LYS A 34 -0.37 -9.96 19.85
N TRP A 35 -0.48 -8.63 19.92
CA TRP A 35 -1.77 -7.95 20.01
C TRP A 35 -2.53 -8.05 18.70
N LYS A 36 -3.58 -8.86 18.68
CA LYS A 36 -4.47 -8.96 17.51
C LYS A 36 -5.36 -7.71 17.46
N CYS A 37 -4.92 -6.69 16.74
CA CYS A 37 -5.82 -5.64 16.29
C CYS A 37 -6.97 -6.29 15.49
N GLY A 38 -8.21 -5.84 15.73
CA GLY A 38 -9.40 -6.42 15.12
C GLY A 38 -9.39 -6.37 13.58
N LYS A 39 -10.51 -6.77 12.96
CA LYS A 39 -10.65 -6.68 11.50
C LYS A 39 -10.45 -5.23 11.05
N LYS A 40 -9.44 -4.99 10.19
CA LYS A 40 -9.21 -3.66 9.61
C LYS A 40 -10.50 -3.15 8.94
N PRO A 41 -10.91 -1.90 9.20
CA PRO A 41 -12.08 -1.33 8.56
C PRO A 41 -11.89 -1.29 7.04
N PHE A 42 -13.00 -1.30 6.32
CA PHE A 42 -12.95 -1.13 4.87
C PHE A 42 -12.53 0.30 4.53
N LYS A 43 -11.49 0.46 3.72
CA LYS A 43 -11.03 1.75 3.22
C LYS A 43 -11.45 1.91 1.77
N TYR A 44 -12.13 3.02 1.46
CA TYR A 44 -12.47 3.39 0.09
C TYR A 44 -11.28 4.08 -0.57
N PHE A 45 -10.98 3.73 -1.81
CA PHE A 45 -9.94 4.36 -2.60
C PHE A 45 -10.56 5.22 -3.70
N ARG A 46 -10.20 6.51 -3.74
CA ARG A 46 -10.75 7.48 -4.71
C ARG A 46 -10.51 7.03 -6.15
N MET A 47 -9.41 6.32 -6.40
CA MET A 47 -9.08 5.78 -7.72
C MET A 47 -10.17 4.88 -8.30
N TRP A 48 -10.96 4.17 -7.48
CA TRP A 48 -11.99 3.30 -8.03
C TRP A 48 -13.03 4.07 -8.85
N LYS A 49 -13.25 5.36 -8.57
CA LYS A 49 -14.14 6.22 -9.35
C LYS A 49 -13.62 6.51 -10.76
N SER A 50 -12.31 6.45 -11.01
CA SER A 50 -11.76 6.66 -12.36
C SER A 50 -11.93 5.43 -13.27
N HIS A 51 -12.34 4.29 -12.73
CA HIS A 51 -12.57 3.09 -13.53
C HIS A 51 -13.84 3.23 -14.37
N PRO A 52 -13.81 2.97 -15.70
CA PRO A 52 -14.96 3.17 -16.58
C PRO A 52 -16.23 2.41 -16.15
N GLU A 53 -16.08 1.22 -15.57
CA GLU A 53 -17.21 0.40 -15.11
C GLU A 53 -17.74 0.79 -13.72
N TYR A 54 -17.10 1.72 -13.01
CA TYR A 54 -17.45 2.02 -11.61
C TYR A 54 -18.90 2.47 -11.46
N ASP A 55 -19.31 3.50 -12.20
CA ASP A 55 -20.64 4.08 -12.07
C ASP A 55 -21.73 3.06 -12.44
N SER A 56 -21.51 2.30 -13.50
CA SER A 56 -22.44 1.24 -13.94
C SER A 56 -22.61 0.14 -12.87
N LYS A 57 -21.50 -0.39 -12.36
CA LYS A 57 -21.54 -1.47 -11.36
C LYS A 57 -22.06 -0.98 -10.01
N ALA A 58 -21.71 0.25 -9.60
CA ALA A 58 -22.22 0.85 -8.38
C ALA A 58 -23.73 1.07 -8.47
N ALA A 59 -24.23 1.61 -9.59
CA ALA A 59 -25.66 1.80 -9.83
C ALA A 59 -26.43 0.47 -9.83
N ALA A 60 -25.89 -0.57 -10.46
CA ALA A 60 -26.51 -1.90 -10.49
C ALA A 60 -26.70 -2.48 -9.09
N VAL A 61 -25.71 -2.35 -8.20
CA VAL A 61 -25.84 -2.75 -6.79
C VAL A 61 -26.85 -1.86 -6.05
N TRP A 62 -26.85 -0.56 -6.33
CA TRP A 62 -27.73 0.39 -5.65
C TRP A 62 -29.20 0.23 -6.01
N GLN A 63 -29.50 -0.27 -7.21
CA GLN A 63 -30.86 -0.53 -7.71
C GLN A 63 -31.44 -1.87 -7.21
N GLN A 64 -30.65 -2.71 -6.54
CA GLN A 64 -31.15 -3.96 -5.97
C GLN A 64 -32.27 -3.68 -4.95
N GLN A 65 -33.41 -4.35 -5.16
CA GLN A 65 -34.54 -4.31 -4.23
C GLN A 65 -34.26 -5.22 -3.05
N VAL A 66 -34.30 -4.64 -1.85
CA VAL A 66 -34.10 -5.36 -0.59
C VAL A 66 -35.31 -5.08 0.28
N ASN A 67 -36.19 -6.06 0.42
CA ASN A 67 -37.41 -5.94 1.22
C ASN A 67 -37.05 -6.09 2.70
N SER A 68 -36.68 -4.98 3.35
CA SER A 68 -36.30 -4.91 4.76
C SER A 68 -36.34 -3.46 5.27
N THR A 69 -35.99 -3.24 6.53
CA THR A 69 -35.88 -1.89 7.11
C THR A 69 -34.83 -1.05 6.39
N SER A 70 -35.04 0.27 6.32
CA SER A 70 -34.16 1.18 5.56
C SER A 70 -32.68 1.07 5.95
N MET A 71 -32.38 0.91 7.25
CA MET A 71 -31.02 0.70 7.74
C MET A 71 -30.40 -0.60 7.22
N TYR A 72 -31.17 -1.69 7.20
CA TYR A 72 -30.71 -2.97 6.67
C TYR A 72 -30.42 -2.89 5.17
N GLN A 73 -31.28 -2.19 4.41
CA GLN A 73 -31.08 -2.00 2.97
C GLN A 73 -29.74 -1.33 2.65
N VAL A 74 -29.38 -0.27 3.39
CA VAL A 74 -28.10 0.44 3.22
C VAL A 74 -26.92 -0.49 3.53
N VAL A 75 -26.96 -1.18 4.68
CA VAL A 75 -25.88 -2.09 5.08
C VAL A 75 -25.73 -3.24 4.08
N HIS A 76 -26.84 -3.78 3.58
CA HIS A 76 -26.83 -4.83 2.57
C HIS A 76 -26.18 -4.35 1.26
N LYS A 77 -26.56 -3.17 0.76
CA LYS A 77 -25.98 -2.57 -0.45
C LYS A 77 -24.49 -2.30 -0.30
N LEU A 78 -24.04 -1.78 0.85
CA LEU A 78 -22.61 -1.59 1.14
C LEU A 78 -21.84 -2.93 1.18
N LYS A 79 -22.44 -3.98 1.76
CA LYS A 79 -21.86 -5.32 1.76
C LYS A 79 -21.76 -5.91 0.35
N ALA A 80 -22.76 -5.70 -0.49
CA ALA A 80 -22.78 -6.15 -1.89
C ALA A 80 -21.83 -5.34 -2.78
N LEU A 81 -21.60 -4.05 -2.47
CA LEU A 81 -20.68 -3.19 -3.20
C LEU A 81 -19.21 -3.57 -2.93
N LYS A 82 -18.90 -4.06 -1.72
CA LYS A 82 -17.55 -4.44 -1.32
C LYS A 82 -16.83 -5.43 -2.28
N PRO A 83 -17.42 -6.57 -2.70
CA PRO A 83 -16.78 -7.46 -3.68
C PRO A 83 -16.64 -6.81 -5.06
N VAL A 84 -17.60 -5.99 -5.49
CA VAL A 84 -17.54 -5.24 -6.77
C VAL A 84 -16.34 -4.29 -6.79
N LEU A 85 -16.13 -3.54 -5.72
CA LEU A 85 -14.97 -2.64 -5.59
C LEU A 85 -13.64 -3.40 -5.56
N ARG A 86 -13.62 -4.62 -4.99
CA ARG A 86 -12.44 -5.48 -5.04
C ARG A 86 -12.14 -5.95 -6.46
N GLU A 87 -13.15 -6.30 -7.24
CA GLU A 87 -12.99 -6.69 -8.63
C GLU A 87 -12.46 -5.53 -9.47
N ILE A 88 -13.01 -4.32 -9.31
CA ILE A 88 -12.53 -3.10 -9.96
C ILE A 88 -11.07 -2.83 -9.58
N ASN A 89 -10.71 -2.99 -8.30
CA ASN A 89 -9.34 -2.84 -7.85
C ASN A 89 -8.40 -3.82 -8.55
N GLN A 90 -8.81 -5.09 -8.66
CA GLN A 90 -8.00 -6.14 -9.28
C GLN A 90 -7.84 -5.95 -10.80
N LYS A 91 -8.88 -5.48 -11.49
CA LYS A 91 -8.86 -5.30 -12.94
C LYS A 91 -8.18 -4.01 -13.39
N GLY A 92 -8.41 -2.91 -12.66
CA GLY A 92 -7.97 -1.59 -13.08
C GLY A 92 -6.67 -1.08 -12.46
N PHE A 93 -6.30 -1.60 -11.29
CA PHE A 93 -5.26 -0.98 -10.46
C PHE A 93 -4.23 -1.96 -9.89
N PHE A 94 -4.34 -3.24 -10.24
CA PHE A 94 -3.37 -4.25 -9.84
C PHE A 94 -1.98 -3.95 -10.39
N ASP A 95 -1.89 -3.54 -11.66
CA ASP A 95 -0.62 -3.21 -12.31
C ASP A 95 0.07 -2.00 -11.65
N LEU A 96 -0.70 -0.97 -11.30
CA LEU A 96 -0.17 0.19 -10.58
C LEU A 96 0.40 -0.19 -9.19
N GLN A 97 -0.29 -1.07 -8.46
CA GLN A 97 0.21 -1.60 -7.19
C GLN A 97 1.45 -2.47 -7.39
N ALA A 98 1.43 -3.34 -8.41
CA ALA A 98 2.56 -4.21 -8.74
C ALA A 98 3.80 -3.39 -9.13
N ALA A 99 3.66 -2.40 -9.99
CA ALA A 99 4.73 -1.50 -10.40
C ALA A 99 5.33 -0.74 -9.21
N SER A 100 4.48 -0.25 -8.29
CA SER A 100 4.95 0.42 -7.07
C SER A 100 5.72 -0.52 -6.13
N ILE A 101 5.25 -1.76 -5.96
CA ILE A 101 5.94 -2.78 -5.15
C ILE A 101 7.27 -3.16 -5.80
N GLN A 102 7.29 -3.37 -7.10
CA GLN A 102 8.48 -3.73 -7.85
C GLN A 102 9.53 -2.61 -7.80
N ALA A 103 9.14 -1.36 -8.05
CA ALA A 103 10.04 -0.22 -7.99
C ALA A 103 10.64 -0.06 -6.58
N LYS A 104 9.83 -0.28 -5.52
CA LYS A 104 10.32 -0.29 -4.13
C LYS A 104 11.35 -1.40 -3.91
N HIS A 105 11.06 -2.62 -4.34
CA HIS A 105 11.97 -3.76 -4.15
C HIS A 105 13.32 -3.54 -4.83
N VAL A 106 13.32 -2.98 -6.05
CA VAL A 106 14.56 -2.63 -6.76
C VAL A 106 15.36 -1.59 -5.98
N LEU A 107 14.71 -0.55 -5.47
CA LEU A 107 15.37 0.46 -4.65
C LEU A 107 15.97 -0.14 -3.37
N ASP A 108 15.19 -0.94 -2.65
CA ASP A 108 15.62 -1.62 -1.41
C ASP A 108 16.83 -2.53 -1.67
N GLU A 109 16.85 -3.27 -2.78
CA GLU A 109 17.97 -4.14 -3.15
C GLU A 109 19.24 -3.35 -3.47
N VAL A 110 19.14 -2.26 -4.24
CA VAL A 110 20.29 -1.42 -4.59
C VAL A 110 20.84 -0.72 -3.35
N GLN A 111 19.98 -0.15 -2.50
CA GLN A 111 20.38 0.47 -1.23
C GLN A 111 21.07 -0.55 -0.31
N SER A 112 20.55 -1.78 -0.22
CA SER A 112 21.18 -2.84 0.59
C SER A 112 22.58 -3.21 0.09
N LYS A 113 22.82 -3.17 -1.24
CA LYS A 113 24.14 -3.40 -1.83
C LYS A 113 25.07 -2.22 -1.56
N LEU A 114 24.59 -0.99 -1.73
CA LEU A 114 25.35 0.23 -1.51
C LEU A 114 25.77 0.39 -0.03
N HIS A 115 24.92 -0.01 0.92
CA HIS A 115 25.27 -0.03 2.35
C HIS A 115 26.45 -0.97 2.68
N LYS A 116 26.68 -2.01 1.86
CA LYS A 116 27.83 -2.93 2.02
C LYS A 116 29.10 -2.41 1.34
N ASP A 117 28.97 -1.57 0.31
CA ASP A 117 30.08 -1.00 -0.44
C ASP A 117 29.80 0.48 -0.81
N PRO A 118 29.98 1.42 0.15
CA PRO A 118 29.52 2.80 -0.02
C PRO A 118 30.28 3.61 -1.08
N LEU A 119 31.50 3.20 -1.43
CA LEU A 119 32.37 3.92 -2.37
C LEU A 119 32.21 3.47 -3.82
N ASN A 120 31.27 2.57 -4.09
CA ASN A 120 31.03 2.03 -5.42
C ASN A 120 30.20 3.02 -6.27
N GLU A 121 30.88 3.77 -7.14
CA GLU A 121 30.26 4.78 -8.01
C GLU A 121 29.14 4.20 -8.89
N VAL A 122 29.29 2.94 -9.36
CA VAL A 122 28.25 2.27 -10.17
C VAL A 122 26.98 2.01 -9.35
N LEU A 123 27.11 1.61 -8.09
CA LEU A 123 25.96 1.40 -7.21
C LEU A 123 25.29 2.73 -6.81
N GLN A 124 26.06 3.82 -6.69
CA GLN A 124 25.52 5.16 -6.42
C GLN A 124 24.67 5.66 -7.60
N GLU A 125 25.16 5.49 -8.84
CA GLU A 125 24.38 5.85 -10.04
C GLU A 125 23.10 5.00 -10.17
N GLN A 126 23.20 3.69 -9.89
CA GLN A 126 22.04 2.79 -9.88
C GLN A 126 21.03 3.15 -8.80
N GLU A 127 21.48 3.58 -7.62
CA GLU A 127 20.60 4.02 -6.53
C GLU A 127 19.81 5.25 -6.95
N LEU A 128 20.50 6.24 -7.53
CA LEU A 128 19.88 7.48 -7.99
C LEU A 128 18.81 7.19 -9.07
N ALA A 129 19.11 6.31 -10.02
CA ALA A 129 18.17 5.91 -11.06
C ALA A 129 16.95 5.16 -10.50
N ALA A 130 17.18 4.22 -9.57
CA ALA A 130 16.12 3.48 -8.90
C ALA A 130 15.23 4.40 -8.03
N ARG A 131 15.84 5.36 -7.32
CA ARG A 131 15.15 6.35 -6.48
C ARG A 131 14.24 7.24 -7.31
N ASN A 132 14.75 7.80 -8.41
CA ASN A 132 13.96 8.62 -9.33
C ASN A 132 12.80 7.83 -9.95
N SER A 133 13.05 6.59 -10.35
CA SER A 133 12.02 5.69 -10.88
C SER A 133 10.92 5.43 -9.83
N PHE A 134 11.31 5.12 -8.59
CA PHE A 134 10.36 4.90 -7.50
C PHE A 134 9.53 6.16 -7.18
N ILE A 135 10.15 7.34 -7.13
CA ILE A 135 9.44 8.61 -6.91
C ILE A 135 8.41 8.84 -8.00
N SER A 136 8.74 8.59 -9.27
CA SER A 136 7.80 8.78 -10.39
C SER A 136 6.57 7.87 -10.28
N VAL A 137 6.78 6.59 -9.94
CA VAL A 137 5.70 5.62 -9.74
C VAL A 137 4.89 5.95 -8.49
N GLN A 138 5.54 6.44 -7.44
CA GLN A 138 4.89 6.86 -6.20
C GLN A 138 4.05 8.13 -6.39
N GLN A 139 4.52 9.11 -7.14
CA GLN A 139 3.73 10.30 -7.50
C GLN A 139 2.49 9.92 -8.29
N HIS A 140 2.66 9.02 -9.27
CA HIS A 140 1.52 8.47 -10.00
C HIS A 140 0.56 7.74 -9.05
N SER A 141 1.06 6.93 -8.11
CA SER A 141 0.21 6.17 -7.17
C SER A 141 -0.42 6.99 -6.04
N LEU A 142 0.19 8.09 -5.60
CA LEU A 142 -0.32 9.01 -4.59
C LEU A 142 -1.58 9.73 -5.04
N PHE A 143 -1.72 10.01 -6.33
CA PHE A 143 -2.98 10.50 -6.91
C PHE A 143 -4.15 9.53 -6.67
N PHE A 144 -3.84 8.25 -6.43
CA PHE A 144 -4.79 7.15 -6.36
C PHE A 144 -5.04 6.64 -4.92
N THR A 145 -4.31 7.12 -3.91
CA THR A 145 -4.54 6.74 -2.51
C THR A 145 -5.60 7.62 -1.83
N PRO A 146 -6.27 7.15 -0.77
CA PRO A 146 -7.22 7.95 -0.01
C PRO A 146 -6.43 8.84 0.94
N GLU A 147 -6.57 10.16 0.81
CA GLU A 147 -6.15 11.13 1.84
C GLU A 147 -6.59 10.62 3.20
N SER A 148 -5.64 10.47 4.12
CA SER A 148 -5.92 10.38 5.55
C SER A 148 -6.62 11.67 5.92
N GLN A 149 -7.94 11.61 6.07
CA GLN A 149 -8.61 12.60 6.90
C GLN A 149 -8.18 12.29 8.33
N ASP A 150 -7.26 13.10 8.84
CA ASP A 150 -6.95 13.20 10.26
C ASP A 150 -8.17 13.72 11.04
#